data_AF-A0A6P1GE27-F1
#
_entry.id   AF-A0A6P1GE27-F1
#
_cell.length_a   1.000
_cell.length_b   1.000
_cell.length_c   1.000
_cell.angle_alpha   90.00
_cell.angle_beta   90.00
_cell.angle_gamma   90.00
#
_symmetry.space_group_name_H-M   'P 1'
#
loop_
_entity.id
_entity.type
_entity.pdbx_description
1 polymer ?
#
loop_
_entity_poly.entity_id
_entity_poly.type
_entity_poly.pdbx_seq_one_letter_code
_entity_poly.pdbx_strand_id
1 'polypeptide(L)'
;MMTQYSQASLETAACLWEAILSLRDQPVTNPDALALSLDIRKAFEALGTATLRMTVVGWTDAVDAAWREAADDFTLCFDWDFVPGWIIDHVDWSDPMRPAVIQRGGGEVRCGGELVSADQEQLP
;
A
#
# COMPACT_ATOMS: atom_id res chain seq x y z
N MET A 1 22.42 17.15 1.20
CA MET A 1 21.43 17.31 2.29
C MET A 1 21.07 15.91 2.75
N MET A 2 21.34 15.55 4.01
CA MET A 2 20.89 14.25 4.55
C MET A 2 19.40 14.36 4.86
N THR A 3 18.61 13.42 4.36
CA THR A 3 17.20 13.29 4.74
C THR A 3 17.14 12.97 6.23
N GLN A 4 16.37 13.75 7.00
CA GLN A 4 16.08 13.46 8.40
C GLN A 4 14.79 12.64 8.47
N TYR A 5 14.84 11.49 9.14
CA TYR A 5 13.69 10.62 9.38
C TYR A 5 13.29 10.71 10.84
N SER A 6 11.99 10.68 11.11
CA SER A 6 11.47 10.60 12.47
C SER A 6 11.70 9.19 13.05
N GLN A 7 11.74 9.06 14.38
CA GLN A 7 11.78 7.74 15.02
C GLN A 7 10.59 6.89 14.60
N ALA A 8 9.39 7.47 14.53
CA ALA A 8 8.18 6.79 14.11
C ALA A 8 8.30 6.23 12.68
N SER A 9 8.80 7.04 11.74
CA SER A 9 8.97 6.58 10.35
C SER A 9 10.03 5.47 10.23
N LEU A 10 11.06 5.49 11.07
CA LEU A 10 12.05 4.39 11.13
C LEU A 10 11.45 3.12 11.72
N GLU A 11 10.60 3.25 12.74
CA GLU A 11 9.85 2.15 13.34
C GLU A 11 8.87 1.54 12.32
N THR A 12 8.07 2.36 11.63
CA THR A 12 7.19 1.91 10.54
C THR A 12 7.96 1.16 9.45
N ALA A 13 9.12 1.67 9.03
CA ALA A 13 9.97 0.99 8.04
C ALA A 13 10.49 -0.36 8.53
N ALA A 14 10.83 -0.48 9.83
CA ALA A 14 11.26 -1.73 10.44
C ALA A 14 10.10 -2.74 10.52
N CYS A 15 8.93 -2.32 11.03
CA CYS A 15 7.72 -3.15 11.10
C CYS A 15 7.30 -3.64 9.71
N LEU A 16 7.32 -2.78 8.69
CA LEU A 16 7.03 -3.17 7.30
C LEU A 16 7.96 -4.30 6.82
N TRP A 17 9.25 -4.17 7.08
CA TRP A 17 10.23 -5.16 6.66
C TRP A 17 10.06 -6.48 7.41
N GLU A 18 9.82 -6.44 8.72
CA GLU A 18 9.58 -7.63 9.55
C GLU A 18 8.29 -8.35 9.16
N ALA A 19 7.22 -7.60 8.88
CA ALA A 19 5.95 -8.15 8.43
C ALA A 19 6.10 -8.89 7.09
N ILE A 20 6.85 -8.34 6.13
CA ILE A 20 7.10 -9.03 4.84
C ILE A 20 7.88 -10.33 5.02
N LEU A 21 8.89 -10.34 5.89
CA LEU A 21 9.63 -11.56 6.18
C LEU A 21 8.71 -12.62 6.82
N SER A 22 7.83 -12.19 7.72
CA SER A 22 6.86 -13.06 8.38
C SER A 22 5.82 -13.61 7.39
N LEU A 23 5.25 -12.77 6.54
CA LEU A 23 4.31 -13.17 5.49
C LEU A 23 4.94 -14.14 4.47
N ARG A 24 6.23 -13.97 4.17
CA ARG A 24 7.00 -14.87 3.31
C ARG A 24 7.22 -16.24 3.95
N ASP A 25 7.61 -16.27 5.23
CA ASP A 25 8.16 -17.46 5.88
C ASP A 25 7.14 -18.25 6.73
N GLN A 26 6.07 -17.60 7.19
CA GLN A 26 5.07 -18.17 8.08
C GLN A 26 3.64 -17.97 7.53
N PRO A 27 3.32 -18.51 6.34
CA PRO A 27 1.95 -18.44 5.85
C PRO A 27 1.01 -19.17 6.80
N VAL A 28 -0.06 -18.49 7.22
CA VAL A 28 -1.20 -19.12 7.90
C VAL A 28 -1.75 -20.21 6.97
N THR A 29 -2.31 -21.29 7.51
CA THR A 29 -2.78 -22.46 6.74
C THR A 29 -3.98 -22.21 5.80
N ASN A 30 -4.35 -20.95 5.53
CA ASN A 30 -5.35 -20.58 4.52
C ASN A 30 -4.68 -20.50 3.12
N PRO A 31 -5.26 -21.11 2.08
CA PRO A 31 -4.81 -20.98 0.69
C PRO A 31 -4.41 -19.57 0.23
N ASP A 32 -5.14 -18.52 0.62
CA ASP A 32 -4.83 -17.15 0.19
C ASP A 32 -3.50 -16.64 0.78
N ALA A 33 -3.23 -16.98 2.05
CA ALA A 33 -1.97 -16.64 2.71
C ALA A 33 -0.79 -17.41 2.10
N LEU A 34 -1.02 -18.66 1.65
CA LEU A 34 -0.02 -19.42 0.92
C LEU A 34 0.28 -18.78 -0.45
N ALA A 35 -0.75 -18.38 -1.20
CA ALA A 35 -0.58 -17.72 -2.49
C ALA A 35 0.23 -16.41 -2.35
N LEU A 36 -0.14 -15.56 -1.39
CA LEU A 36 0.62 -14.35 -1.09
C LEU A 36 2.08 -14.65 -0.72
N SER A 37 2.34 -15.66 0.11
CA SER A 37 3.72 -16.03 0.47
C SER A 37 4.56 -16.43 -0.74
N LEU A 38 3.96 -17.11 -1.72
CA LEU A 38 4.62 -17.51 -2.96
C LEU A 38 4.91 -16.29 -3.84
N ASP A 39 3.97 -15.35 -3.93
CA ASP A 39 4.16 -14.13 -4.72
C ASP A 39 5.25 -13.22 -4.11
N ILE A 40 5.28 -13.10 -2.77
CA ILE A 40 6.38 -12.43 -2.06
C ILE A 40 7.71 -13.14 -2.37
N ARG A 41 7.78 -14.47 -2.33
CA ARG A 41 9.01 -15.23 -2.67
C ARG A 41 9.50 -14.95 -4.10
N LYS A 42 8.59 -14.89 -5.08
CA LYS A 42 8.94 -14.53 -6.46
C LYS A 42 9.54 -13.13 -6.53
N ALA A 43 9.01 -12.16 -5.78
CA ALA A 43 9.58 -10.82 -5.73
C ALA A 43 11.00 -10.80 -5.11
N PHE A 44 11.22 -11.58 -4.05
CA PHE A 44 12.57 -11.77 -3.49
C PHE A 44 13.55 -12.36 -4.51
N GLU A 45 13.13 -13.37 -5.27
CA GLU A 45 13.95 -14.01 -6.30
C GLU A 45 14.25 -13.05 -7.47
N ALA A 46 13.28 -12.25 -7.88
CA ALA A 46 13.38 -11.37 -9.04
C ALA A 46 14.19 -10.09 -8.76
N LEU A 47 13.99 -9.46 -7.60
CA LEU A 47 14.61 -8.17 -7.24
C LEU A 47 15.87 -8.31 -6.38
N GLY A 48 15.97 -9.40 -5.63
CA GLY A 48 16.92 -9.53 -4.53
C GLY A 48 16.51 -8.74 -3.29
N THR A 49 16.96 -9.22 -2.11
CA THR A 49 16.61 -8.67 -0.80
C THR A 49 16.92 -7.17 -0.66
N ALA A 50 18.05 -6.71 -1.19
CA ALA A 50 18.48 -5.31 -1.02
C ALA A 50 17.55 -4.34 -1.75
N THR A 51 17.20 -4.65 -3.01
CA THR A 51 16.28 -3.84 -3.81
C THR A 51 14.88 -3.86 -3.21
N LEU A 52 14.37 -5.06 -2.90
CA LEU A 52 13.04 -5.20 -2.32
C LEU A 52 12.91 -4.43 -1.00
N ARG A 53 13.90 -4.51 -0.12
CA ARG A 53 13.91 -3.72 1.13
C ARG A 53 13.81 -2.22 0.88
N MET A 54 14.47 -1.68 -0.15
CA MET A 54 14.35 -0.26 -0.48
C MET A 54 12.97 0.10 -1.04
N THR A 55 12.35 -0.80 -1.83
CA THR A 55 10.96 -0.64 -2.28
C THR A 55 10.01 -0.55 -1.09
N VAL A 56 10.16 -1.47 -0.12
CA VAL A 56 9.34 -1.56 1.09
C VAL A 56 9.50 -0.33 1.97
N VAL A 57 10.74 0.14 2.19
CA VAL A 57 11.00 1.39 2.90
C VAL A 57 10.28 2.57 2.25
N GLY A 58 10.13 2.56 0.92
CA GLY A 58 9.37 3.57 0.18
C GLY A 58 7.86 3.61 0.49
N TRP A 59 7.31 2.61 1.19
CA TRP A 59 5.89 2.57 1.56
C TRP A 59 5.60 3.19 2.93
N THR A 60 6.64 3.60 3.66
CA THR A 60 6.56 4.16 5.03
C THR A 60 5.51 5.27 5.13
N ASP A 61 5.56 6.27 4.25
CA ASP A 61 4.64 7.41 4.32
C ASP A 61 3.17 7.00 4.09
N ALA A 62 2.93 5.98 3.26
CA ALA A 62 1.59 5.47 2.99
C ALA A 62 1.02 4.72 4.21
N VAL A 63 1.85 3.95 4.90
CA VAL A 63 1.46 3.27 6.14
C VAL A 63 1.26 4.27 7.27
N ASP A 64 2.16 5.25 7.44
CA ASP A 64 2.02 6.32 8.43
C ASP A 64 0.73 7.14 8.19
N ALA A 65 0.34 7.35 6.93
CA ALA A 65 -0.93 8.00 6.58
C ALA A 65 -2.14 7.12 6.94
N ALA A 66 -2.13 5.86 6.52
CA ALA A 66 -3.21 4.91 6.83
C ALA A 66 -3.38 4.71 8.35
N TRP A 67 -2.29 4.65 9.10
CA TRP A 67 -2.33 4.53 10.54
C TRP A 67 -2.96 5.77 11.20
N ARG A 68 -2.60 6.98 10.75
CA ARG A 68 -3.22 8.22 11.27
C ARG A 68 -4.73 8.27 11.06
N GLU A 69 -5.24 7.65 10.01
CA GLU A 69 -6.69 7.59 9.74
C GLU A 69 -7.39 6.51 10.58
N ALA A 70 -6.71 5.41 10.90
CA ALA A 70 -7.30 4.26 11.58
C ALA A 70 -7.04 4.23 13.10
N ALA A 71 -6.01 4.91 13.60
CA ALA A 71 -5.47 4.73 14.95
C ALA A 71 -6.48 4.94 16.07
N ASP A 72 -7.43 5.86 15.90
CA ASP A 72 -8.43 6.17 16.93
C ASP A 72 -9.45 5.03 17.10
N ASP A 73 -9.70 4.25 16.04
CA ASP A 73 -10.69 3.17 16.01
C ASP A 73 -10.05 1.76 16.04
N PHE A 74 -8.74 1.66 15.82
CA PHE A 74 -8.03 0.38 15.75
C PHE A 74 -7.60 -0.10 17.14
N THR A 75 -8.20 -1.19 17.61
CA THR A 75 -8.02 -1.69 18.99
C THR A 75 -6.84 -2.65 19.17
N LEU A 76 -6.13 -2.99 18.08
CA LEU A 76 -5.04 -3.97 18.08
C LEU A 76 -3.67 -3.29 17.90
N CYS A 77 -2.60 -4.08 17.84
CA CYS A 77 -1.23 -3.57 17.77
C CYS A 77 -0.91 -3.03 16.36
N PHE A 78 -0.17 -1.92 16.31
CA PHE A 78 0.35 -1.39 15.05
C PHE A 78 1.24 -2.41 14.32
N ASP A 79 2.23 -2.96 15.01
CA ASP A 79 3.25 -3.85 14.44
C ASP A 79 2.72 -5.23 14.04
N TRP A 80 1.99 -5.88 14.94
CA TRP A 80 1.56 -7.28 14.75
C TRP A 80 0.27 -7.44 13.97
N ASP A 81 -0.60 -6.43 14.01
CA ASP A 81 -1.96 -6.54 13.45
C ASP A 81 -2.15 -5.57 12.28
N PHE A 82 -1.89 -4.27 12.50
CA PHE A 82 -2.17 -3.25 11.47
C PHE A 82 -1.24 -3.37 10.26
N VAL A 83 0.08 -3.40 10.45
CA VAL A 83 1.04 -3.39 9.34
C VAL A 83 0.92 -4.63 8.44
N PRO A 84 0.85 -5.87 8.97
CA PRO A 84 0.63 -7.06 8.14
C PRO A 84 -0.71 -7.01 7.39
N GLY A 85 -1.78 -6.58 8.06
CA GLY A 85 -3.10 -6.41 7.42
C GLY A 85 -3.07 -5.39 6.29
N TRP A 86 -2.41 -4.25 6.52
CA TRP A 86 -2.24 -3.22 5.50
C TRP A 86 -1.50 -3.74 4.27
N ILE A 87 -0.42 -4.52 4.45
CA ILE A 87 0.33 -5.12 3.33
C ILE A 87 -0.56 -6.05 2.50
N ILE A 88 -1.34 -6.91 3.17
CA ILE A 88 -2.25 -7.87 2.51
C ILE A 88 -3.28 -7.11 1.65
N ASP A 89 -3.84 -6.04 2.17
CA ASP A 89 -4.96 -5.34 1.53
C ASP A 89 -4.52 -4.30 0.48
N HIS A 90 -3.32 -3.72 0.62
CA HIS A 90 -2.92 -2.53 -0.13
C HIS A 90 -1.69 -2.71 -1.02
N VAL A 91 -0.99 -3.85 -0.98
CA VAL A 91 0.16 -4.10 -1.86
C VAL A 91 -0.21 -5.10 -2.94
N ASP A 92 -0.04 -4.70 -4.20
CA ASP A 92 -0.12 -5.59 -5.35
C ASP A 92 1.21 -6.33 -5.51
N TRP A 93 1.15 -7.67 -5.51
CA TRP A 93 2.29 -8.57 -5.69
C TRP A 93 2.28 -9.29 -7.05
N SER A 94 1.36 -8.94 -7.95
CA SER A 94 1.15 -9.64 -9.22
C SER A 94 2.35 -9.56 -10.18
N ASP A 95 3.07 -8.43 -10.18
CA ASP A 95 4.34 -8.27 -10.89
C ASP A 95 5.52 -8.43 -9.89
N PRO A 96 6.29 -9.54 -9.97
CA PRO A 96 7.39 -9.79 -9.04
C PRO A 96 8.54 -8.76 -9.16
N MET A 97 8.63 -8.04 -10.27
CA MET A 97 9.62 -6.96 -10.44
C MET A 97 9.11 -5.62 -9.92
N ARG A 98 7.81 -5.50 -9.63
CA ARG A 98 7.16 -4.22 -9.32
C ARG A 98 6.06 -4.34 -8.26
N PRO A 99 6.33 -4.91 -7.07
CA PRO A 99 5.38 -4.84 -5.97
C PRO A 99 5.11 -3.37 -5.63
N ALA A 100 3.83 -3.00 -5.55
CA ALA A 100 3.43 -1.60 -5.47
C ALA A 100 2.18 -1.41 -4.62
N VAL A 101 2.11 -0.28 -3.92
CA VAL A 101 0.91 0.14 -3.20
C VAL A 101 -0.19 0.44 -4.20
N ILE A 102 -1.34 -0.22 -4.06
CA ILE A 102 -2.52 -0.02 -4.87
C ILE A 102 -3.05 1.39 -4.56
N GLN A 103 -2.97 2.29 -5.54
CA GLN A 103 -3.71 3.54 -5.46
C GLN A 103 -5.19 3.22 -5.67
N ARG A 104 -5.97 3.10 -4.59
CA ARG A 104 -7.42 3.25 -4.71
C ARG A 104 -7.65 4.67 -5.20
N GLY A 105 -8.00 4.81 -6.47
CA GLY A 105 -8.20 6.09 -7.12
C GLY A 105 -9.07 6.98 -6.24
N GLY A 106 -8.52 8.12 -5.82
CA GLY A 106 -9.36 9.26 -5.44
C GLY A 106 -10.31 9.49 -6.60
N GLY A 107 -11.61 9.43 -6.32
CA GLY A 107 -12.64 9.54 -7.35
C GLY A 107 -12.34 10.68 -8.30
N GLU A 108 -12.36 10.39 -9.60
CA GLU A 108 -12.31 11.39 -10.65
C GLU A 108 -13.35 12.49 -10.36
N VAL A 109 -12.90 13.68 -9.98
CA VAL A 109 -13.69 14.88 -10.26
C VAL A 109 -13.58 15.10 -11.76
N ARG A 110 -14.48 14.47 -12.51
CA ARG A 110 -14.70 14.83 -13.91
C ARG A 110 -15.33 16.22 -13.95
N CYS A 111 -14.65 17.10 -14.67
CA CYS A 111 -15.02 18.47 -14.98
C CYS A 111 -16.51 18.65 -15.32
N GLY A 112 -17.19 19.53 -14.61
CA GLY A 112 -18.38 20.22 -15.10
C GLY A 112 -17.96 21.46 -15.89
N GLY A 113 -17.38 21.24 -17.07
CA GLY A 113 -17.10 22.29 -18.04
C GLY A 113 -18.41 22.77 -18.69
N GLU A 114 -18.69 24.05 -18.50
CA GLU A 114 -19.54 24.95 -19.28
C GLU A 114 -20.25 24.35 -20.52
N LEU A 115 -21.56 24.12 -20.39
CA LEU A 115 -22.43 23.94 -21.55
C LEU A 115 -22.81 25.33 -22.07
N VAL A 116 -22.24 25.67 -23.23
CA VAL A 116 -22.70 26.75 -24.11
C VAL A 116 -24.18 26.50 -24.44
N SER A 117 -25.05 27.43 -24.00
CA SER A 117 -26.44 27.50 -24.46
C SER A 117 -26.46 27.84 -25.95
N ALA A 118 -26.81 26.88 -26.79
CA ALA A 118 -27.24 27.11 -28.15
C ALA A 118 -28.77 27.16 -28.19
N ASP A 119 -29.28 28.33 -28.57
CA ASP A 119 -30.57 28.67 -29.17
C ASP A 119 -31.69 27.62 -29.12
N GLN A 120 -32.72 27.87 -28.29
CA GLN A 120 -34.11 27.52 -28.60
C GLN A 120 -35.09 28.55 -28.03
N GLU A 121 -35.51 29.49 -28.89
CA GLU A 121 -36.75 30.26 -28.78
C GLU A 121 -37.12 30.62 -30.24
N GLN A 122 -38.28 30.36 -30.87
CA GLN A 122 -39.62 29.91 -30.50
C GLN A 122 -40.32 29.47 -31.81
N LEU A 123 -41.24 28.50 -31.76
CA LEU A 123 -42.33 28.26 -32.74
C LEU A 123 -43.63 28.87 -32.16
N PRO A 124 -44.72 29.13 -32.94
CA PRO A 124 -44.95 28.93 -34.38
C PRO A 124 -45.13 30.24 -35.19
#